data_AF-A0A7J3KKC4-F1
#
_entry.id   AF-A0A7J3KKC4-F1
#
_cell.length_a   1.000
_cell.length_b   1.000
_cell.length_c   1.000
_cell.angle_alpha   90.00
_cell.angle_beta   90.00
_cell.angle_gamma   90.00
#
_symmetry.space_group_name_H-M   'P 1'
#
loop_
_entity.id
_entity.type
_entity.pdbx_description
1 polymer ?
#
loop_
_entity_poly.entity_id
_entity_poly.type
_entity_poly.pdbx_seq_one_letter_code
_entity_poly.pdbx_strand_id
1 'polypeptide(L)'
;MVSKDQAIGGVIFVVCVVIAILYVVTLFYPQWLTFITSDISAIQFWVVAIPVLIAFIAVMAIGAWIGWTMATTPPPKPIEEITGELEEKKEEETAETKETEAREEKKPEKKAKGEK
;
A
#
# COMPACT_ATOMS: atom_id res chain seq x y z
N MET A 1 -7.86 -25.68 -19.03
CA MET A 1 -8.55 -24.38 -19.10
C MET A 1 -7.78 -23.42 -18.23
N VAL A 2 -7.07 -22.45 -18.80
CA VAL A 2 -6.35 -21.45 -17.99
C VAL A 2 -7.41 -20.57 -17.34
N SER A 3 -7.39 -20.45 -16.01
CA SER A 3 -8.26 -19.51 -15.29
C SER A 3 -8.04 -18.12 -15.89
N LYS A 4 -9.13 -17.35 -16.04
CA LYS A 4 -9.05 -15.97 -16.55
C LYS A 4 -8.06 -15.15 -15.72
N ASP A 5 -8.00 -15.42 -14.42
CA ASP A 5 -7.08 -14.75 -13.49
C ASP A 5 -5.61 -15.15 -13.74
N GLN A 6 -5.35 -16.41 -14.08
CA GLN A 6 -4.02 -16.89 -14.44
C GLN A 6 -3.56 -16.34 -15.79
N ALA A 7 -4.49 -16.15 -16.75
CA ALA A 7 -4.18 -15.51 -18.02
C ALA A 7 -3.79 -14.03 -17.81
N ILE A 8 -4.54 -13.31 -16.97
CA ILE A 8 -4.25 -11.90 -16.66
C ILE A 8 -2.89 -11.80 -15.94
N GLY A 9 -2.65 -12.61 -14.91
CA GLY A 9 -1.38 -12.64 -14.20
C GLY A 9 -0.20 -12.99 -15.10
N GLY A 10 -0.38 -13.97 -16.00
CA GLY A 10 0.64 -14.35 -16.97
C GLY A 10 0.98 -13.24 -17.97
N VAL A 11 -0.04 -12.52 -18.49
CA VAL A 11 0.18 -11.38 -19.39
C VAL A 11 0.95 -10.27 -18.68
N ILE A 12 0.54 -9.90 -17.46
CA ILE A 12 1.24 -8.86 -16.68
C ILE A 12 2.70 -9.26 -16.42
N PHE A 13 2.95 -10.51 -16.03
CA PHE A 13 4.30 -11.01 -15.81
C PHE A 13 5.16 -10.90 -17.07
N VAL A 14 4.65 -11.36 -18.22
CA VAL A 14 5.37 -11.27 -19.50
C VAL A 14 5.68 -9.81 -19.86
N VAL A 15 4.71 -8.91 -19.70
CA VAL A 15 4.91 -7.47 -19.97
C VAL A 15 6.00 -6.89 -19.07
N CYS A 16 5.97 -7.17 -17.77
CA CYS A 16 7.00 -6.73 -16.83
C CYS A 16 8.39 -7.27 -17.19
N VAL A 17 8.49 -8.56 -17.53
CA VAL A 17 9.76 -9.17 -17.95
C VAL A 17 10.29 -8.53 -19.23
N VAL A 18 9.43 -8.30 -20.23
CA VAL A 18 9.81 -7.64 -21.47
C VAL A 18 10.31 -6.22 -21.19
N ILE A 19 9.60 -5.43 -20.39
CA ILE A 19 10.03 -4.08 -20.03
C ILE A 19 11.38 -4.11 -19.28
N ALA A 20 11.58 -5.06 -18.36
CA ALA A 20 12.84 -5.20 -17.65
C ALA A 20 14.00 -5.53 -18.59
N ILE A 21 13.80 -6.45 -19.53
CA ILE A 21 14.82 -6.78 -20.54
C ILE A 21 15.10 -5.55 -21.41
N LEU A 22 14.07 -4.87 -21.92
CA LEU A 22 14.25 -3.66 -22.74
C LEU A 22 15.02 -2.59 -21.97
N TYR A 23 14.70 -2.36 -20.69
CA TYR A 23 15.40 -1.41 -19.83
C TYR A 23 16.89 -1.75 -19.68
N VAL A 24 17.23 -3.01 -19.39
CA VAL A 24 18.63 -3.44 -19.26
C VAL A 24 19.37 -3.30 -20.58
N VAL A 25 18.75 -3.74 -21.69
CA VAL A 25 19.38 -3.66 -23.01
C VAL A 25 19.57 -2.20 -23.45
N THR A 26 18.61 -1.30 -23.21
CA THR A 26 18.78 0.13 -23.54
C THR A 26 19.85 0.79 -22.68
N LEU A 27 20.00 0.38 -21.42
CA LEU A 27 21.02 0.92 -20.52
C LEU A 27 22.44 0.52 -20.97
N PHE A 28 22.67 -0.76 -21.26
CA PHE A 28 24.01 -1.29 -21.56
C PHE A 28 24.36 -1.29 -23.05
N TYR A 29 23.37 -1.36 -23.93
CA TYR A 29 23.54 -1.40 -25.38
C TYR A 29 22.55 -0.45 -26.08
N PRO A 30 22.72 0.87 -25.90
CA PRO A 30 21.80 1.87 -26.45
C PRO A 30 21.92 2.02 -27.97
N GLN A 31 23.00 1.47 -28.56
CA GLN A 31 23.27 1.54 -30.00
C GLN A 31 22.19 0.88 -30.83
N TRP A 32 21.47 -0.08 -30.26
CA TRP A 32 20.28 -0.61 -30.89
C TRP A 32 19.28 0.51 -31.20
N LEU A 33 19.06 1.56 -30.39
CA LEU A 33 18.06 2.62 -30.68
C LEU A 33 18.41 3.58 -31.84
N THR A 34 19.60 3.47 -32.43
CA THR A 34 20.06 4.31 -33.55
C THR A 34 19.11 4.30 -34.76
N PHE A 35 18.37 3.21 -35.00
CA PHE A 35 17.37 3.15 -36.10
C PHE A 35 16.11 3.98 -35.82
N ILE A 36 15.83 4.32 -34.56
CA ILE A 36 14.64 5.10 -34.17
C ILE A 36 14.98 6.56 -33.96
N THR A 37 16.13 6.84 -33.32
CA THR A 37 16.48 8.20 -32.87
C THR A 37 17.99 8.43 -32.90
N SER A 38 18.41 9.62 -33.31
CA SER A 38 19.83 10.02 -33.28
C SER A 38 20.31 10.48 -31.90
N ASP A 39 19.39 10.93 -31.03
CA ASP A 39 19.70 11.52 -29.72
C ASP A 39 19.73 10.48 -28.58
N ILE A 40 20.62 9.50 -28.74
CA ILE A 40 20.77 8.35 -27.85
C ILE A 40 21.13 8.79 -26.42
N SER A 41 22.02 9.78 -26.29
CA SER A 41 22.51 10.27 -25.01
C SER A 41 21.40 10.87 -24.15
N ALA A 42 20.45 11.57 -24.77
CA ALA A 42 19.30 12.14 -24.07
C ALA A 42 18.42 11.01 -23.53
N ILE A 43 18.13 9.99 -24.34
CA ILE A 43 17.27 8.87 -23.95
C ILE A 43 17.89 8.10 -22.78
N GLN A 44 19.18 7.79 -22.83
CA GLN A 44 19.85 7.09 -21.72
C GLN A 44 19.76 7.87 -20.41
N PHE A 45 19.95 9.18 -20.46
CA PHE A 45 19.80 10.03 -19.28
C PHE A 45 18.38 9.94 -18.71
N TRP A 46 17.35 10.11 -19.55
CA TRP A 46 15.96 10.10 -19.10
C TRP A 46 15.48 8.74 -18.60
N VAL A 47 15.96 7.65 -19.22
CA VAL A 47 15.66 6.26 -18.81
C VAL A 47 16.13 6.00 -17.38
N VAL A 48 17.26 6.58 -16.96
CA VAL A 48 17.76 6.46 -15.58
C VAL A 48 17.16 7.54 -14.67
N ALA A 49 17.04 8.77 -15.16
CA ALA A 49 16.60 9.91 -14.37
C ALA A 49 15.16 9.72 -13.87
N ILE A 50 14.24 9.18 -14.67
CA ILE A 50 12.83 9.04 -14.28
C ILE A 50 12.66 8.05 -13.11
N PRO A 51 13.13 6.79 -13.17
CA PRO A 51 13.00 5.86 -12.06
C PRO A 51 13.70 6.36 -10.78
N VAL A 52 14.90 6.94 -10.92
CA VAL A 52 15.66 7.48 -9.78
C VAL A 52 14.92 8.66 -9.15
N LEU A 53 14.36 9.56 -9.96
CA LEU A 53 13.57 10.69 -9.48
C LEU A 53 12.33 10.22 -8.73
N ILE A 54 11.60 9.24 -9.25
CA ILE A 54 10.40 8.69 -8.60
C ILE A 54 10.78 8.06 -7.25
N ALA A 55 11.83 7.25 -7.21
CA ALA A 55 12.32 6.64 -5.97
C ALA A 55 12.75 7.71 -4.95
N PHE A 56 13.46 8.74 -5.41
CA PHE A 56 13.89 9.86 -4.57
C PHE A 56 12.72 10.64 -3.99
N ILE A 57 11.72 10.98 -4.82
CA ILE A 57 10.49 11.66 -4.38
C ILE A 57 9.74 10.82 -3.36
N ALA A 58 9.64 9.50 -3.55
CA ALA A 58 9.00 8.60 -2.59
C ALA A 58 9.69 8.65 -1.22
N VAL A 59 11.04 8.59 -1.19
CA VAL A 59 11.81 8.70 0.05
C VAL A 59 11.63 10.09 0.70
N MET A 60 11.67 11.17 -0.09
CA MET A 60 11.44 12.52 0.40
C MET A 60 10.02 12.72 0.95
N ALA A 61 9.01 12.13 0.32
CA ALA A 61 7.63 12.18 0.81
C ALA A 61 7.50 11.50 2.18
N ILE A 62 8.16 10.35 2.38
CA ILE A 62 8.20 9.67 3.68
C ILE A 62 8.90 10.56 4.72
N GLY A 63 10.06 11.11 4.40
CA GLY A 63 10.79 12.01 5.31
C GLY A 63 10.01 13.27 5.66
N ALA A 64 9.34 13.87 4.68
CA ALA A 64 8.46 15.01 4.88
C ALA A 64 7.25 14.66 5.77
N TRP A 65 6.64 13.49 5.57
CA TRP A 65 5.54 13.02 6.41
C TRP A 65 5.99 12.81 7.87
N ILE A 66 7.13 12.17 8.10
CA ILE A 66 7.69 11.98 9.45
C ILE A 66 8.00 13.34 10.09
N GLY A 67 8.69 14.22 9.36
CA GLY A 67 8.99 15.57 9.82
C GLY A 67 7.73 16.38 10.16
N TRP A 68 6.68 16.24 9.35
CA TRP A 68 5.37 16.85 9.59
C TRP A 68 4.74 16.33 10.88
N THR A 69 4.73 15.01 11.10
CA THR A 69 4.19 14.44 12.34
C THR A 69 4.97 14.91 13.57
N MET A 70 6.31 14.94 13.56
CA MET A 70 7.09 15.45 14.70
C MET A 70 6.87 16.95 14.96
N ALA A 71 6.73 17.76 13.91
CA ALA A 71 6.46 19.19 14.04
C ALA A 71 5.05 19.49 14.59
N THR A 72 4.10 18.58 14.35
CA THR A 72 2.69 18.75 14.73
C THR A 72 2.29 17.93 15.95
N THR A 73 3.17 17.07 16.47
CA THR A 73 2.97 16.39 17.76
C THR A 73 3.51 17.27 18.89
N PRO A 74 2.65 17.88 19.73
CA PRO A 74 3.09 18.47 20.97
C PRO A 74 3.75 17.40 21.85
N PRO A 75 4.81 17.74 22.60
CA PRO A 75 5.56 16.80 23.40
C PRO A 75 4.60 16.00 24.30
N PRO A 76 4.75 14.66 24.37
CA PRO A 76 3.85 13.80 25.11
C PRO A 76 3.73 14.29 26.55
N LYS A 77 2.49 14.52 26.99
CA LYS A 77 2.19 14.90 28.37
C LYS A 77 2.67 13.81 29.33
N PRO A 78 3.12 14.16 30.56
CA PRO A 78 3.55 13.20 31.56
C PRO A 78 2.50 12.12 31.84
N ILE A 79 2.99 10.91 32.10
CA ILE A 79 2.29 9.62 32.02
C ILE A 79 1.17 9.46 33.07
N GLU A 80 1.04 10.37 34.04
CA GLU A 80 0.07 10.26 35.15
C GLU A 80 -1.39 10.50 34.73
N GLU A 81 -1.66 11.34 33.73
CA GLU A 81 -3.03 11.63 33.27
C GLU A 81 -3.57 10.58 32.26
N ILE A 82 -2.67 9.90 31.53
CA ILE A 82 -3.05 8.95 30.47
C ILE A 82 -3.53 7.61 31.04
N THR A 83 -2.98 7.16 32.17
CA THR A 83 -3.44 5.92 32.83
C THR A 83 -4.89 6.01 33.31
N GLY A 84 -5.34 7.18 33.76
CA GLY A 84 -6.73 7.38 34.20
C GLY A 84 -7.74 7.31 33.05
N GLU A 85 -7.46 7.98 31.93
CA GLU A 85 -8.37 7.99 30.75
C GLU A 85 -8.39 6.65 29.99
N LEU A 86 -7.29 5.88 30.00
CA LEU A 86 -7.22 4.56 29.35
C LEU A 86 -7.99 3.47 30.10
N GLU A 87 -8.05 3.52 31.43
CA GLU A 87 -8.88 2.60 32.22
C GLU A 87 -10.38 2.86 31.99
N GLU A 88 -10.80 4.13 31.98
CA GLU A 88 -12.20 4.52 31.76
C GLU A 88 -12.70 4.11 30.36
N LYS A 89 -11.91 4.37 29.30
CA LYS A 89 -12.26 3.94 27.93
C LYS A 89 -12.32 2.42 27.74
N LYS A 90 -11.45 1.67 28.44
CA LYS A 90 -11.41 0.22 28.31
C LYS A 90 -12.61 -0.45 29.00
N GLU A 91 -13.12 0.16 30.07
CA GLU A 91 -14.36 -0.29 30.71
C GLU A 91 -15.59 -0.03 29.84
N GLU A 92 -15.66 1.13 29.17
CA GLU A 92 -16.75 1.45 28.23
C GLU A 92 -16.77 0.51 27.00
N GLU A 93 -15.63 0.26 26.37
CA GLU A 93 -15.52 -0.61 25.20
C GLU A 93 -15.85 -2.08 25.53
N THR A 94 -15.49 -2.53 26.75
CA THR A 94 -15.82 -3.87 27.24
C THR A 94 -17.31 -4.02 27.56
N ALA A 95 -17.97 -2.95 28.03
CA ALA A 95 -19.41 -2.95 28.29
C ALA A 95 -20.23 -2.99 26.99
N GLU A 96 -19.83 -2.22 25.98
CA GLU A 96 -20.54 -2.15 24.69
C GLU A 96 -20.44 -3.46 23.89
N THR A 97 -19.27 -4.13 23.96
CA THR A 97 -19.03 -5.43 23.30
C THR A 97 -19.87 -6.55 23.94
N LYS A 98 -20.04 -6.54 25.27
CA LYS A 98 -20.86 -7.54 25.97
C LYS A 98 -22.36 -7.36 25.71
N GLU A 99 -22.84 -6.13 25.53
CA GLU A 99 -24.25 -5.88 25.16
C GLU A 99 -24.56 -6.28 23.70
N THR A 100 -23.59 -6.14 22.79
CA THR A 100 -23.77 -6.55 21.39
C THR A 100 -23.77 -8.07 21.21
N GLU A 101 -22.88 -8.80 21.90
CA GLU A 101 -22.87 -10.28 21.88
C GLU A 101 -24.14 -10.89 22.49
N ALA A 102 -24.64 -10.35 23.60
CA ALA A 102 -25.88 -10.83 24.24
C ALA A 102 -27.14 -10.58 23.38
N ARG A 103 -27.08 -9.64 22.43
CA ARG A 103 -28.20 -9.31 21.53
C ARG A 103 -28.18 -10.16 20.24
N GLU A 104 -27.02 -10.63 19.79
CA GLU A 104 -26.91 -11.54 18.65
C GLU A 104 -27.28 -13.00 19.00
N GLU A 105 -26.91 -13.50 20.19
CA GLU A 105 -27.23 -14.89 20.59
C GLU A 105 -28.74 -15.18 20.73
N LYS A 106 -29.60 -14.18 20.94
CA LYS A 106 -31.06 -14.37 21.04
C LYS A 106 -31.78 -14.42 19.68
N LYS A 107 -31.11 -14.12 18.56
CA LYS A 107 -31.74 -14.02 17.23
C LYS A 107 -31.77 -15.32 16.38
N PRO A 108 -30.95 -16.37 16.56
CA PRO A 108 -30.94 -17.51 15.64
C PRO A 108 -32.05 -18.55 15.93
N GLU A 109 -32.62 -18.61 17.14
CA GLU A 109 -33.54 -19.70 17.51
C GLU A 109 -34.98 -19.58 16.96
N LYS A 110 -35.40 -18.40 16.46
CA LYS A 110 -36.80 -18.21 15.99
C LYS A 110 -37.04 -18.43 14.49
N LYS A 111 -36.02 -18.59 13.65
CA LYS A 111 -36.20 -18.66 12.18
C LYS A 111 -36.12 -20.07 11.55
N ALA A 112 -35.70 -21.11 12.28
CA ALA A 112 -35.50 -22.45 11.70
C ALA A 112 -36.73 -23.38 11.76
N LYS A 113 -37.89 -22.93 12.24
CA LYS A 113 -39.09 -23.78 12.36
C LYS A 113 -40.34 -23.08 11.81
N GLY A 114 -40.47 -23.01 10.50
CA GLY A 114 -41.73 -22.61 9.88
C GLY A 114 -41.62 -22.21 8.43
N GLU A 115 -41.49 -23.18 7.52
CA GLU A 115 -42.25 -23.17 6.28
C GLU A 115 -42.30 -24.59 5.72
N LYS A 116 -43.48 -25.19 5.83
CA LYS A 116 -43.98 -26.32 5.06
C LYS A 116 -44.92 -25.73 4.02
#